data_AF-A0A6I8PVB1-F1
#
_entry.id   AF-A0A6I8PVB1-F1
#
_cell.length_a   1.000
_cell.length_b   1.000
_cell.length_c   1.000
_cell.angle_alpha   90.00
_cell.angle_beta   90.00
_cell.angle_gamma   90.00
#
_symmetry.space_group_name_H-M   'P 1'
#
loop_
_entity.id
_entity.type
_entity.pdbx_description
1 polymer ?
#
loop_
_entity_poly.entity_id
_entity_poly.type
_entity_poly.pdbx_seq_one_letter_code
_entity_poly.pdbx_strand_id
1 'polypeptide(L)'
;MEIPIRLAAMMALLVTVTAHPHRRHCHMSRYRSVSPSDIRAASDRLILTLERVTLAVDVLTNMTESPLAKLLSLPLTMLLSLEDDLKICRKSPLYSDPPSEQLMPWLHHLKHFREKVSSECVQDAVLLSLTQLLIEDIMCWANNE
;
A
#
# COMPACT_ATOMS: atom_id res chain seq x y z
N MET A 1 10.26 18.04 11.67
CA MET A 1 9.35 17.09 10.99
C MET A 1 9.08 15.98 11.99
N GLU A 2 8.06 16.14 12.82
CA GLU A 2 7.70 15.12 13.81
C GLU A 2 6.96 14.01 13.08
N ILE A 3 7.56 12.82 13.01
CA ILE A 3 6.84 11.63 12.57
C ILE A 3 5.67 11.47 13.53
N PRO A 4 4.40 11.48 13.08
CA PRO A 4 3.28 11.34 13.98
C PRO A 4 3.48 10.05 14.76
N ILE A 5 3.40 10.11 16.09
CA ILE A 5 3.68 8.98 17.00
C ILE A 5 2.92 7.71 16.57
N ARG A 6 1.75 7.89 15.95
CA ARG A 6 0.93 6.83 15.34
C ARG A 6 1.63 6.09 14.20
N LEU A 7 2.35 6.80 13.33
CA LEU A 7 3.13 6.24 12.22
C LEU A 7 4.34 5.46 12.73
N ALA A 8 5.03 5.97 13.75
CA ALA A 8 6.16 5.27 14.40
C ALA A 8 5.70 3.98 15.09
N ALA A 9 4.54 3.99 15.75
CA ALA A 9 3.95 2.81 16.38
C ALA A 9 3.50 1.77 15.34
N MET A 10 2.89 2.20 14.23
CA MET A 10 2.55 1.32 13.10
C MET A 10 3.78 0.65 12.48
N MET A 11 4.85 1.41 12.29
CA MET A 11 6.12 0.92 11.78
C MET A 11 6.73 -0.15 12.71
N ALA A 12 6.70 0.07 14.03
CA ALA A 12 7.17 -0.91 15.01
C ALA A 12 6.32 -2.20 15.01
N LEU A 13 4.99 -2.08 14.90
CA LEU A 13 4.08 -3.22 14.78
C LEU A 13 4.35 -4.05 13.53
N LEU A 14 4.56 -3.41 12.38
CA LEU A 14 4.88 -4.09 11.12
C LEU A 14 6.21 -4.83 11.16
N VAL A 15 7.25 -4.23 11.75
CA VAL A 15 8.54 -4.90 11.98
C VAL A 15 8.38 -6.18 12.80
N THR A 16 7.53 -6.18 13.84
CA THR A 16 7.29 -7.40 14.64
C THR A 16 6.50 -8.49 13.90
N VAL A 17 5.61 -8.13 12.97
CA VAL A 17 4.88 -9.12 12.14
C VAL A 17 5.81 -9.76 11.11
N THR A 18 6.74 -9.00 10.53
CA THR A 18 7.73 -9.50 9.55
C THR A 18 8.83 -10.38 10.13
N ALA A 19 8.92 -10.51 11.46
CA ALA A 19 9.91 -11.37 12.14
C ALA A 19 9.61 -12.88 12.01
N HIS A 20 8.50 -13.27 11.35
CA HIS A 20 8.30 -14.66 10.93
C HIS A 20 9.32 -15.02 9.84
N PRO A 21 9.96 -16.20 9.93
CA PRO A 21 11.03 -16.55 9.01
C PRO A 21 10.48 -16.61 7.58
N HIS A 22 10.89 -15.65 6.76
CA HIS A 22 10.59 -15.58 5.33
C HIS A 22 10.74 -16.97 4.70
N ARG A 23 9.61 -17.56 4.28
CA ARG A 23 9.62 -18.83 3.54
C ARG A 23 10.17 -18.55 2.15
N ARG A 24 11.21 -19.29 1.78
CA ARG A 24 12.06 -19.15 0.57
C ARG A 24 11.35 -19.31 -0.80
N HIS A 25 10.02 -19.24 -0.86
CA HIS A 25 9.26 -19.50 -2.10
C HIS A 25 8.63 -18.26 -2.74
N CYS A 26 8.66 -17.10 -2.07
CA CYS A 26 8.15 -15.86 -2.64
C CYS A 26 9.30 -15.05 -3.24
N HIS A 27 9.43 -15.07 -4.57
CA HIS A 27 10.40 -14.22 -5.28
C HIS A 27 9.93 -12.76 -5.23
N MET A 28 10.30 -12.05 -4.16
CA MET A 28 10.01 -10.63 -3.92
C MET A 28 10.43 -9.71 -5.07
N SER A 29 11.35 -10.14 -5.93
CA SER A 29 11.67 -9.42 -7.19
C SER A 29 10.45 -9.23 -8.11
N ARG A 30 9.39 -10.02 -7.93
CA ARG A 30 8.10 -9.90 -8.61
C ARG A 30 7.13 -8.96 -7.91
N TYR A 31 7.50 -8.42 -6.77
CA TYR A 31 6.85 -7.27 -6.15
C TYR A 31 7.83 -6.11 -6.26
N ARG A 32 7.90 -5.50 -7.45
CA ARG A 32 8.71 -4.31 -7.64
C ARG A 32 7.84 -3.12 -7.23
N SER A 33 8.15 -2.50 -6.10
CA SER A 33 7.51 -1.23 -5.77
C SER A 33 8.02 -0.15 -6.72
N VAL A 34 7.10 0.54 -7.38
CA VAL A 34 7.39 1.87 -7.93
C VAL A 34 7.46 2.78 -6.73
N SER A 35 8.53 3.56 -6.60
CA SER A 35 8.41 4.73 -5.74
C SER A 35 7.51 5.71 -6.49
N PRO A 36 6.43 6.24 -5.91
CA PRO A 36 5.59 7.25 -6.57
C PRO A 36 6.35 8.50 -7.01
N SER A 37 7.57 8.70 -6.49
CA SER A 37 8.53 9.69 -6.98
C SER A 37 8.95 9.50 -8.45
N ASP A 38 8.89 8.27 -8.98
CA ASP A 38 9.14 7.94 -10.39
C ASP A 38 7.96 8.30 -11.32
N ILE A 39 6.80 8.60 -10.73
CA ILE A 39 5.58 8.96 -11.44
C ILE A 39 5.40 10.49 -11.40
N ARG A 40 5.51 11.12 -12.57
CA ARG A 40 5.45 12.58 -12.68
C ARG A 40 4.03 13.14 -12.57
N ALA A 41 3.04 12.45 -13.16
CA ALA A 41 1.66 12.94 -13.17
C ALA A 41 1.02 12.78 -11.79
N ALA A 42 0.39 13.85 -11.29
CA ALA A 42 -0.30 13.82 -10.00
C ALA A 42 -1.47 12.82 -10.01
N SER A 43 -2.24 12.76 -11.09
CA SER A 43 -3.31 11.76 -11.26
C SER A 43 -2.78 10.32 -11.20
N ASP A 44 -1.69 10.02 -11.90
CA ASP A 44 -1.11 8.67 -11.87
C ASP A 44 -0.57 8.29 -10.48
N ARG A 45 0.03 9.23 -9.75
CA ARG A 45 0.44 9.00 -8.36
C ARG A 45 -0.76 8.66 -7.50
N LEU A 46 -1.90 9.35 -7.68
CA LEU A 46 -3.11 9.10 -6.90
C LEU A 46 -3.64 7.70 -7.19
N ILE A 47 -3.72 7.34 -8.46
CA ILE A 47 -4.22 6.04 -8.91
C ILE A 47 -3.33 4.93 -8.36
N LEU A 48 -2.01 5.04 -8.48
CA LEU A 48 -1.11 4.01 -7.94
C LEU A 48 -1.23 3.90 -6.42
N THR A 49 -1.29 5.04 -5.72
CA THR A 49 -1.42 5.05 -4.25
C THR A 49 -2.73 4.37 -3.84
N LEU A 50 -3.84 4.72 -4.49
CA LEU A 50 -5.15 4.11 -4.22
C LEU A 50 -5.12 2.60 -4.45
N GLU A 51 -4.57 2.11 -5.56
CA GLU A 51 -4.47 0.67 -5.86
C GLU A 51 -3.62 -0.08 -4.82
N ARG A 52 -2.53 0.53 -4.33
CA ARG A 52 -1.67 -0.04 -3.28
C ARG A 52 -2.37 -0.06 -1.92
N VAL A 53 -3.07 1.01 -1.56
CA VAL A 53 -3.87 1.10 -0.32
C VAL A 53 -5.02 0.09 -0.34
N THR A 54 -5.78 0.01 -1.42
CA THR A 54 -6.87 -0.98 -1.58
C THR A 54 -6.34 -2.40 -1.44
N LEU A 55 -5.22 -2.73 -2.10
CA LEU A 55 -4.60 -4.05 -1.94
C LEU A 55 -4.18 -4.32 -0.48
N ALA A 56 -3.62 -3.33 0.19
CA ALA A 56 -3.24 -3.46 1.59
C ALA A 56 -4.45 -3.65 2.52
N VAL A 57 -5.52 -2.88 2.32
CA VAL A 57 -6.79 -3.01 3.05
C VAL A 57 -7.38 -4.40 2.87
N ASP A 58 -7.48 -4.89 1.63
CA ASP A 58 -8.01 -6.23 1.32
C ASP A 58 -7.24 -7.33 2.07
N VAL A 59 -5.91 -7.27 1.98
CA VAL A 59 -5.03 -8.28 2.58
C VAL A 59 -5.08 -8.24 4.09
N LEU A 60 -4.95 -7.05 4.70
CA LEU A 60 -4.95 -6.89 6.15
C LEU A 60 -6.32 -7.23 6.76
N THR A 61 -7.42 -6.92 6.07
CA THR A 61 -8.78 -7.32 6.47
C THR A 61 -8.88 -8.84 6.56
N ASN A 62 -8.41 -9.57 5.54
CA ASN A 62 -8.42 -11.03 5.55
C ASN A 62 -7.51 -11.62 6.63
N MET A 63 -6.47 -10.90 7.06
CA MET A 63 -5.60 -11.33 8.17
C MET A 63 -6.22 -11.07 9.55
N THR A 64 -7.33 -10.33 9.67
CA THR A 64 -8.01 -10.11 10.96
C THR A 64 -8.78 -11.35 11.46
N GLU A 65 -8.92 -12.40 10.66
CA GLU A 65 -9.41 -13.70 11.12
C GLU A 65 -8.34 -14.50 11.90
N SER A 66 -7.13 -13.95 12.02
CA SER A 66 -5.98 -14.57 12.70
C SER A 66 -5.72 -13.98 14.09
N PRO A 67 -4.81 -14.57 14.91
CA PRO A 67 -4.37 -13.99 16.18
C PRO A 67 -3.81 -12.56 16.08
N LEU A 68 -3.48 -12.11 14.87
CA LEU A 68 -2.96 -10.77 14.59
C LEU A 68 -4.06 -9.70 14.57
N ALA A 69 -5.35 -10.05 14.68
CA ALA A 69 -6.47 -9.12 14.61
C ALA A 69 -6.30 -7.86 15.49
N LYS A 70 -5.85 -8.05 16.74
CA LYS A 70 -5.61 -6.93 17.68
C LYS A 70 -4.43 -6.04 17.27
N LEU A 71 -3.43 -6.59 16.60
CA LEU A 71 -2.25 -5.85 16.12
C LEU A 71 -2.58 -5.08 14.83
N LEU A 72 -3.45 -5.64 13.99
CA LEU A 72 -3.84 -5.07 12.70
C LEU A 72 -5.00 -4.09 12.78
N SER A 73 -5.79 -4.09 13.86
CA SER A 73 -6.98 -3.24 13.98
C SER A 73 -6.70 -1.76 13.77
N LEU A 74 -5.70 -1.20 14.46
CA LEU A 74 -5.35 0.22 14.33
C LEU A 74 -4.74 0.55 12.95
N PRO A 75 -3.75 -0.19 12.42
CA PRO A 75 -3.27 0.01 11.05
C PRO A 75 -4.38 -0.07 10.00
N LEU A 76 -5.28 -1.05 10.12
CA LEU A 76 -6.37 -1.26 9.18
C LEU A 76 -7.38 -0.10 9.22
N THR A 77 -7.77 0.38 10.41
CA THR A 77 -8.65 1.55 10.53
C THR A 77 -8.05 2.79 9.85
N MET A 78 -6.74 3.02 9.99
CA MET A 78 -6.07 4.14 9.31
C MET A 78 -6.08 3.96 7.79
N LEU A 79 -5.75 2.77 7.29
CA LEU A 79 -5.72 2.50 5.85
C LEU A 79 -7.12 2.56 5.21
N LEU A 80 -8.17 2.15 5.92
CA LEU A 80 -9.56 2.31 5.49
C LEU A 80 -9.94 3.78 5.34
N SER A 81 -9.64 4.60 6.36
CA SER A 81 -9.90 6.05 6.30
C SER A 81 -9.17 6.70 5.12
N LEU A 82 -7.90 6.32 4.92
CA LEU A 82 -7.11 6.82 3.79
C LEU A 82 -7.69 6.37 2.44
N GLU A 83 -8.13 5.12 2.34
CA GLU A 83 -8.75 4.60 1.12
C GLU A 83 -9.99 5.40 0.73
N ASP A 84 -10.83 5.74 1.72
CA ASP A 84 -12.01 6.58 1.53
C ASP A 84 -11.63 8.00 1.06
N ASP A 85 -10.65 8.63 1.69
CA ASP A 85 -10.13 9.95 1.30
C ASP A 85 -9.59 9.93 -0.14
N LEU A 86 -8.79 8.92 -0.49
CA LEU A 86 -8.24 8.76 -1.84
C LEU A 86 -9.33 8.53 -2.90
N LYS A 87 -10.38 7.75 -2.57
CA LYS A 87 -11.55 7.56 -3.44
C LYS A 87 -12.31 8.88 -3.67
N ILE A 88 -12.36 9.76 -2.67
CA ILE A 88 -12.94 11.11 -2.80
C ILE A 88 -12.04 11.97 -3.70
N CYS A 89 -10.73 12.01 -3.44
CA CYS A 89 -9.77 12.73 -4.27
C CYS A 89 -9.84 12.32 -5.74
N ARG A 90 -9.99 11.02 -6.05
CA ARG A 90 -10.06 10.50 -7.43
C ARG A 90 -11.26 11.03 -8.20
N LYS A 91 -12.33 11.43 -7.52
CA LYS A 91 -13.53 12.03 -8.12
C LYS A 91 -13.36 13.53 -8.39
N SER A 92 -12.31 14.17 -7.86
CA SER A 92 -12.03 15.58 -8.12
C SER A 92 -11.57 15.81 -9.56
N PRO A 93 -11.97 16.92 -10.21
CA PRO A 93 -11.48 17.28 -11.54
C PRO A 93 -9.95 17.29 -11.66
N LEU A 94 -9.25 17.68 -10.59
CA LEU A 94 -7.79 17.75 -10.51
C LEU A 94 -7.09 16.40 -10.76
N TYR A 95 -7.76 15.30 -10.45
CA TYR A 95 -7.24 13.93 -10.58
C TYR A 95 -8.15 13.08 -11.46
N SER A 96 -8.93 13.70 -12.35
CA SER A 96 -9.95 13.01 -13.15
C SER A 96 -9.36 12.29 -14.36
N ASP A 97 -8.13 12.63 -14.77
CA ASP A 97 -7.46 12.02 -15.92
C ASP A 97 -7.42 10.49 -15.82
N PRO A 98 -7.57 9.76 -16.94
CA PRO A 98 -7.36 8.32 -16.97
C PRO A 98 -5.89 7.98 -16.66
N PRO A 99 -5.61 6.74 -16.23
CA PRO A 99 -4.24 6.29 -16.02
C PRO A 99 -3.44 6.44 -17.32
N SER A 100 -2.23 7.00 -17.23
CA SER A 100 -1.38 7.15 -18.40
C SER A 100 -0.83 5.82 -18.90
N GLU A 101 -0.39 5.78 -20.14
CA GLU A 101 0.36 4.64 -20.71
C GLU A 101 1.61 4.29 -19.90
N GLN A 102 2.22 5.26 -19.20
CA GLN A 102 3.36 5.02 -18.31
C GLN A 102 2.96 4.23 -17.06
N LEU A 103 1.74 4.43 -16.56
CA LEU A 103 1.22 3.78 -15.36
C LEU A 103 0.72 2.35 -15.64
N MET A 104 0.22 2.09 -16.85
CA MET A 104 -0.41 0.81 -17.21
C MET A 104 0.42 -0.45 -16.89
N PRO A 105 1.74 -0.51 -17.17
CA PRO A 105 2.56 -1.68 -16.82
C PRO A 105 2.52 -2.03 -15.33
N TRP A 106 2.43 -1.01 -14.46
CA TRP A 106 2.40 -1.19 -13.02
C TRP A 106 1.06 -1.69 -12.52
N LEU A 107 -0.03 -1.13 -13.04
CA LEU A 107 -1.39 -1.62 -12.74
C LEU A 107 -1.55 -3.08 -13.17
N HIS A 108 -1.04 -3.40 -14.37
CA HIS A 108 -1.02 -4.78 -14.86
C HIS A 108 -0.19 -5.69 -13.96
N HIS A 109 0.98 -5.23 -13.52
CA HIS A 109 1.85 -5.98 -12.63
C HIS A 109 1.20 -6.27 -11.27
N LEU A 110 0.59 -5.26 -10.63
CA LEU A 110 -0.13 -5.42 -9.36
C LEU A 110 -1.28 -6.43 -9.47
N LYS A 111 -2.11 -6.28 -10.51
CA LYS A 111 -3.21 -7.21 -10.79
C LYS A 111 -2.68 -8.64 -10.98
N HIS A 112 -1.67 -8.79 -11.82
CA HIS A 112 -1.11 -10.10 -12.16
C HIS A 112 -0.43 -10.78 -10.97
N PHE A 113 0.29 -10.00 -10.16
CA PHE A 113 0.90 -10.48 -8.94
C PHE A 113 -0.16 -11.10 -8.03
N ARG A 114 -1.25 -10.36 -7.76
CA ARG A 114 -2.36 -10.84 -6.93
C ARG A 114 -3.00 -12.13 -7.47
N GLU A 115 -3.15 -12.24 -8.79
CA GLU A 115 -3.80 -13.40 -9.42
C GLU A 115 -2.90 -14.65 -9.50
N LYS A 116 -1.57 -14.48 -9.50
CA LYS A 116 -0.63 -15.58 -9.84
C LYS A 116 0.24 -16.10 -8.71
N VAL A 117 0.35 -15.38 -7.60
CA VAL A 117 1.13 -15.85 -6.45
C VAL A 117 0.20 -16.35 -5.34
N SER A 118 0.72 -17.13 -4.40
CA SER A 118 -0.07 -17.60 -3.25
C SER A 118 -0.52 -16.43 -2.37
N SER A 119 -1.64 -16.61 -1.68
CA SER A 119 -2.15 -15.62 -0.71
C SER A 119 -1.10 -15.25 0.35
N GLU A 120 -0.34 -16.23 0.84
CA GLU A 120 0.79 -16.02 1.77
C GLU A 120 1.85 -15.09 1.17
N CYS A 121 2.20 -15.26 -0.12
CA CYS A 121 3.19 -14.43 -0.81
C CYS A 121 2.67 -12.99 -1.04
N VAL A 122 1.36 -12.82 -1.25
CA VAL A 122 0.73 -11.49 -1.29
C VAL A 122 0.77 -10.83 0.09
N GLN A 123 0.47 -11.58 1.17
CA GLN A 123 0.52 -11.07 2.54
C GLN A 123 1.92 -10.55 2.89
N ASP A 124 2.95 -11.36 2.65
CA ASP A 124 4.34 -10.99 2.91
C ASP A 124 4.75 -9.73 2.12
N ALA A 125 4.41 -9.68 0.83
CA ALA A 125 4.72 -8.53 -0.02
C ALA A 125 4.05 -7.25 0.45
N VAL A 126 2.75 -7.31 0.79
CA VAL A 126 2.01 -6.17 1.33
C VAL A 126 2.66 -5.71 2.63
N LEU A 127 2.88 -6.60 3.58
CA LEU A 127 3.49 -6.27 4.88
C LEU A 127 4.85 -5.58 4.74
N LEU A 128 5.72 -6.09 3.86
CA LEU A 128 7.03 -5.49 3.58
C LEU A 128 6.93 -4.13 2.89
N SER A 129 5.89 -3.92 2.07
CA SER A 129 5.71 -2.68 1.31
C SER A 129 5.02 -1.55 2.10
N LEU A 130 4.38 -1.88 3.23
CA LEU A 130 3.57 -0.92 3.99
C LEU A 130 4.39 0.27 4.49
N THR A 131 5.64 0.06 4.89
CA THR A 131 6.55 1.15 5.24
C THR A 131 6.74 2.14 4.09
N GLN A 132 6.98 1.62 2.89
CA GLN A 132 7.16 2.45 1.70
C GLN A 132 5.86 3.18 1.36
N LEU A 133 4.72 2.47 1.39
CA LEU A 133 3.40 3.06 1.18
C LEU A 133 3.15 4.23 2.15
N LEU A 134 3.43 4.04 3.43
CA LEU A 134 3.13 5.03 4.46
C LEU A 134 4.06 6.26 4.43
N ILE A 135 5.33 6.07 4.05
CA ILE A 135 6.35 7.12 4.11
C ILE A 135 6.53 7.81 2.76
N GLU A 136 6.70 7.04 1.69
CA GLU A 136 6.99 7.59 0.36
C GLU A 136 5.70 7.99 -0.37
N ASP A 137 4.67 7.15 -0.29
CA ASP A 137 3.47 7.34 -1.11
C ASP A 137 2.54 8.37 -0.46
N ILE A 138 2.30 8.27 0.86
CA ILE A 138 1.34 9.15 1.57
C ILE A 138 1.93 10.51 1.93
N MET A 139 3.18 10.60 2.40
CA MET A 139 3.76 11.91 2.76
C MET A 139 3.98 12.81 1.54
N CYS A 140 3.98 12.26 0.32
CA CYS A 140 3.98 13.05 -0.90
C CYS A 140 2.65 13.82 -1.11
N TRP A 141 1.54 13.36 -0.53
CA TRP A 141 0.23 14.03 -0.60
C TRP A 141 0.07 15.15 0.42
N ALA A 142 0.39 14.87 1.69
CA ALA A 142 0.20 15.83 2.78
C ALA A 142 1.09 17.08 2.69
N ASN A 143 2.17 17.04 1.90
CA ASN A 143 3.10 18.16 1.73
C ASN A 143 2.86 18.99 0.46
N ASN A 144 1.86 18.65 -0.35
CA ASN A 144 1.49 19.38 -1.58
C ASN A 144 0.11 20.04 -1.50
N GLU A 145 -0.48 20.13 -0.30
CA GLU A 145 -1.52 21.13 0.01
C GLU A 145 -0.90 22.50 0.32
#